data_AF-A0A9R0TSQ2-F1
#
_entry.id   AF-A0A9R0TSQ2-F1
#
_cell.length_a   1.000
_cell.length_b   1.000
_cell.length_c   1.000
_cell.angle_alpha   90.00
_cell.angle_beta   90.00
_cell.angle_gamma   90.00
#
_symmetry.space_group_name_H-M   'P 1'
#
loop_
_entity.id
_entity.type
_entity.pdbx_description
1 polymer ?
#
loop_
_entity_poly.entity_id
_entity_poly.type
_entity_poly.pdbx_seq_one_letter_code
_entity_poly.pdbx_strand_id
1 'polypeptide(L)'
;MCFVSNHFAAHLEAVARRNADFDHIYRTMAFNKPHGSTSSATSVQLHRTVNVNGNPVDEVRPDLADADMVVFLGDFNYRLYGITYDEARDMVSQRSFDWLREKDQLRAEMKAGKVFQGMREGLIKFPPTYKFQKHAPGLGGYDSGEKKRIPAWCDRVLYRDSRAVSVAECSLECPVVAAITSSATTTLFLDFFL
;
A
#
# COMPACT_ATOMS: atom_id res chain seq x y z
N MET A 1 -3.72 15.94 6.42
CA MET A 1 -3.65 14.70 5.61
C MET A 1 -2.18 14.39 5.33
N CYS A 2 -1.80 13.12 5.37
CA CYS A 2 -0.46 12.60 5.06
C CYS A 2 -0.57 11.51 3.99
N PHE A 3 0.37 11.50 3.04
CA PHE A 3 0.48 10.46 2.01
C PHE A 3 1.87 9.83 2.07
N VAL A 4 1.91 8.50 2.10
CA VAL A 4 3.14 7.70 2.24
C VAL A 4 3.22 6.72 1.07
N SER A 5 4.08 7.01 0.10
CA SER A 5 4.33 6.11 -1.05
C SER A 5 5.47 5.16 -0.74
N ASN A 6 5.28 3.86 -0.94
CA ASN A 6 6.23 2.82 -0.53
C ASN A 6 6.48 1.78 -1.64
N HIS A 7 7.64 1.14 -1.57
CA HIS A 7 7.99 -0.04 -2.35
C HIS A 7 8.71 -1.05 -1.43
N PHE A 8 8.02 -2.11 -1.01
CA PHE A 8 8.56 -3.08 -0.05
C PHE A 8 9.28 -4.27 -0.72
N ALA A 9 9.99 -5.05 0.09
CA ALA A 9 10.74 -6.23 -0.32
C ALA A 9 9.92 -7.22 -1.19
N ALA A 10 10.40 -7.46 -2.42
CA ALA A 10 9.80 -8.39 -3.36
C ALA A 10 9.98 -9.88 -2.98
N HIS A 11 9.32 -10.76 -3.74
CA HIS A 11 9.30 -12.24 -3.63
C HIS A 11 8.34 -12.82 -2.58
N LEU A 12 7.81 -14.03 -2.85
CA LEU A 12 6.80 -14.72 -2.06
C LEU A 12 7.19 -14.85 -0.58
N GLU A 13 8.38 -15.41 -0.31
CA GLU A 13 8.90 -15.71 1.03
C GLU A 13 9.26 -14.48 1.87
N ALA A 14 9.34 -13.28 1.28
CA ALA A 14 9.87 -12.10 1.95
C ALA A 14 8.87 -11.39 2.91
N VAL A 15 7.86 -12.08 3.42
CA VAL A 15 6.80 -11.51 4.30
C VAL A 15 7.42 -10.80 5.51
N ALA A 16 8.30 -11.49 6.25
CA ALA A 16 8.96 -10.91 7.43
C ALA A 16 9.79 -9.65 7.09
N ARG A 17 10.34 -9.56 5.87
CA ARG A 17 11.05 -8.36 5.41
C ARG A 17 10.08 -7.21 5.10
N ARG A 18 8.95 -7.47 4.43
CA ARG A 18 7.90 -6.45 4.20
C ARG A 18 7.31 -5.91 5.50
N ASN A 19 7.13 -6.78 6.51
CA ASN A 19 6.69 -6.34 7.83
C ASN A 19 7.76 -5.42 8.48
N ALA A 20 9.04 -5.78 8.37
CA ALA A 20 10.15 -4.96 8.87
C ALA A 20 10.30 -3.63 8.09
N ASP A 21 10.04 -3.62 6.78
CA ASP A 21 10.00 -2.39 5.97
C ASP A 21 8.90 -1.44 6.51
N PHE A 22 7.70 -1.96 6.76
CA PHE A 22 6.60 -1.21 7.39
C PHE A 22 6.98 -0.69 8.79
N ASP A 23 7.49 -1.56 9.67
CA ASP A 23 7.88 -1.19 11.04
C ASP A 23 8.96 -0.09 11.05
N HIS A 24 9.95 -0.20 10.17
CA HIS A 24 11.01 0.80 10.04
C HIS A 24 10.45 2.15 9.61
N ILE A 25 9.60 2.15 8.58
CA ILE A 25 8.97 3.36 8.04
C ILE A 25 8.06 4.02 9.08
N TYR A 26 7.17 3.24 9.70
CA TYR A 26 6.23 3.73 10.72
C TYR A 26 6.95 4.37 11.92
N ARG A 27 8.08 3.79 12.36
CA ARG A 27 8.86 4.29 13.50
C ARG A 27 9.81 5.46 13.18
N THR A 28 10.13 5.71 11.91
CA THR A 28 11.12 6.72 11.51
C THR A 28 10.51 7.94 10.81
N MET A 29 9.25 7.86 10.39
CA MET A 29 8.53 9.01 9.86
C MET A 29 8.22 10.03 10.94
N ALA A 30 8.81 11.21 10.79
CA ALA A 30 8.51 12.39 11.59
C ALA A 30 8.22 13.56 10.67
N PHE A 31 7.17 14.33 10.96
CA PHE A 31 6.85 15.53 10.18
C PHE A 31 7.48 16.76 10.81
N ASN A 32 8.10 17.61 10.00
CA ASN A 32 8.41 18.97 10.42
C ASN A 32 7.12 19.80 10.31
N LYS A 33 6.75 20.55 11.35
CA LYS A 33 5.72 21.60 11.21
C LYS A 33 6.26 22.69 10.28
N PRO A 34 5.53 23.11 9.24
CA PRO A 34 5.91 24.29 8.48
C PRO A 34 5.72 25.53 9.35
N HIS A 35 6.81 26.01 9.96
CA HIS A 35 6.83 27.35 10.53
C HIS A 35 6.62 28.38 9.40
N GLY A 36 5.74 29.36 9.64
CA GLY A 36 5.13 30.20 8.61
C GLY A 36 6.13 30.83 7.63
N SER A 37 6.21 30.25 6.44
CA SER A 37 6.87 30.81 5.27
C SER A 37 6.29 30.15 4.02
N THR A 38 5.85 30.97 3.06
CA THR A 38 5.30 30.51 1.78
C THR A 38 6.39 29.89 0.92
N SER A 39 6.50 28.56 0.90
CA SER A 39 7.33 27.80 -0.05
C SER A 39 6.82 26.37 -0.20
N SER A 40 6.48 25.99 -1.42
CA SER A 40 6.21 24.59 -1.77
C SER A 40 7.54 23.83 -1.79
N ALA A 41 7.73 22.90 -0.85
CA ALA A 41 8.98 22.14 -0.71
C ALA A 41 8.71 20.63 -0.60
N THR A 42 8.65 19.97 -1.75
CA THR A 42 8.68 18.51 -1.86
C THR A 42 10.11 18.00 -1.66
N SER A 43 10.51 17.72 -0.42
CA SER A 43 11.54 16.71 -0.10
C SER A 43 11.74 16.57 1.41
N VAL A 44 11.96 15.34 1.88
CA VAL A 44 12.41 15.08 3.26
C VAL A 44 13.91 15.35 3.32
N GLN A 45 14.30 16.62 3.49
CA GLN A 45 15.69 16.98 3.75
C GLN A 45 15.99 16.91 5.24
N LEU A 46 16.91 16.02 5.61
CA LEU A 46 17.41 15.87 6.97
C LEU A 46 18.39 17.02 7.30
N HIS A 47 17.86 18.19 7.64
CA HIS A 47 18.65 19.25 8.26
C HIS A 47 18.32 19.33 9.76
N ARG A 48 19.30 18.90 10.56
CA ARG A 48 19.31 19.07 12.01
C ARG A 48 19.59 20.55 12.30
N THR A 49 18.55 21.30 12.63
CA THR A 49 18.69 22.65 13.16
C THR A 49 19.42 22.59 14.51
N VAL A 50 20.40 23.47 14.68
CA VAL A 50 21.20 23.61 15.91
C VAL A 50 21.01 25.03 16.39
N ASN A 51 20.65 25.22 17.65
CA ASN A 51 20.51 26.56 18.23
C ASN A 51 21.89 27.21 18.42
N VAL A 52 21.94 28.54 18.59
CA VAL A 52 23.17 29.33 18.81
C VAL A 52 24.04 28.78 19.97
N ASN A 53 23.42 28.07 20.92
CA ASN A 53 24.08 27.46 22.08
C ASN A 53 24.43 25.96 21.90
N GLY A 54 24.37 25.40 20.69
CA GLY A 54 24.78 24.02 20.38
C GLY A 54 23.82 22.90 20.84
N ASN A 55 22.86 23.19 21.71
CA ASN A 55 21.88 22.22 22.19
C ASN A 55 20.85 21.85 21.10
N PRO A 56 20.39 20.58 21.04
CA PRO A 56 19.22 20.22 20.25
C PRO A 56 18.00 20.96 20.80
N VAL A 57 17.24 21.61 19.92
CA VAL A 57 15.88 22.05 20.26
C VAL A 57 14.99 20.82 20.16
N ASP A 58 14.36 20.44 21.27
CA ASP A 58 13.42 19.32 21.32
C ASP A 58 12.06 19.80 20.76
N GLU A 59 12.05 20.15 19.47
CA GLU A 59 10.82 20.41 18.74
C GLU A 59 10.00 19.13 18.72
N VAL A 60 8.83 19.14 19.39
CA VAL A 60 7.86 18.05 19.36
C VAL A 60 7.40 17.84 17.92
N ARG A 61 8.05 16.88 17.25
CA ARG A 61 7.74 16.49 15.88
C ARG A 61 6.41 15.76 15.87
N PRO A 62 5.38 16.23 15.14
CA PRO A 62 4.15 15.47 14.99
C PRO A 62 4.43 14.05 14.47
N ASP A 63 3.85 13.09 15.17
CA ASP A 63 3.91 11.66 14.84
C ASP A 63 2.90 11.33 13.72
N LEU A 64 3.07 10.18 13.08
CA LEU A 64 2.09 9.59 12.18
C LEU A 64 0.73 9.36 12.88
N ALA A 65 0.73 9.19 14.20
CA ALA A 65 -0.47 9.11 15.02
C ALA A 65 -1.27 10.43 15.06
N ASP A 66 -0.60 11.59 15.05
CA ASP A 66 -1.22 12.91 15.23
C ASP A 66 -1.99 13.40 13.99
N ALA A 67 -1.77 12.79 12.83
CA ALA A 67 -2.40 13.22 11.58
C ALA A 67 -3.89 12.81 11.51
N ASP A 68 -4.74 13.77 11.13
CA ASP A 68 -6.20 13.55 10.90
C ASP A 68 -6.53 12.50 9.84
N MET A 69 -5.62 12.30 8.89
CA MET A 69 -5.74 11.29 7.85
C MET A 69 -4.35 10.91 7.37
N VAL A 70 -4.09 9.61 7.30
CA VAL A 70 -2.85 9.00 6.80
C VAL A 70 -3.22 8.01 5.72
N VAL A 71 -2.59 8.12 4.54
CA VAL A 71 -2.76 7.18 3.42
C VAL A 71 -1.42 6.55 3.10
N PHE A 72 -1.31 5.23 3.23
CA PHE A 72 -0.19 4.45 2.71
C PHE A 72 -0.58 3.89 1.34
N LEU A 73 0.30 4.03 0.35
CA LEU A 73 0.07 3.56 -1.01
C LEU A 73 1.36 3.07 -1.67
N GLY A 74 1.25 2.27 -2.74
CA GLY A 74 2.38 1.83 -3.57
C GLY A 74 2.49 0.31 -3.70
N ASP A 75 3.67 -0.17 -4.15
CA ASP A 75 3.95 -1.59 -4.32
C ASP A 75 4.40 -2.21 -2.99
N PHE A 76 3.45 -2.70 -2.20
CA PHE A 76 3.75 -3.38 -0.95
C PHE A 76 4.23 -4.81 -1.17
N ASN A 77 4.23 -5.33 -2.40
CA ASN A 77 4.80 -6.61 -2.81
C ASN A 77 4.30 -7.88 -2.08
N TYR A 78 3.26 -7.80 -1.25
CA TYR A 78 2.59 -8.96 -0.66
C TYR A 78 1.94 -9.83 -1.74
N ARG A 79 1.96 -11.15 -1.53
CA ARG A 79 1.58 -12.16 -2.53
C ARG A 79 0.46 -13.05 -2.05
N LEU A 80 -0.06 -13.89 -2.94
CA LEU A 80 -0.93 -14.99 -2.54
C LEU A 80 -0.10 -16.19 -2.05
N TYR A 81 -0.52 -16.82 -0.95
CA TYR A 81 0.18 -17.95 -0.33
C TYR A 81 -0.65 -19.24 -0.34
N GLY A 82 0.02 -20.40 -0.30
CA GLY A 82 -0.65 -21.70 -0.17
C GLY A 82 -1.60 -22.07 -1.33
N ILE A 83 -1.25 -21.61 -2.55
CA ILE A 83 -1.93 -21.92 -3.83
C ILE A 83 -0.89 -22.00 -4.95
N THR A 84 -1.19 -22.73 -6.01
CA THR A 84 -0.38 -22.81 -7.23
C THR A 84 -0.73 -21.70 -8.24
N TYR A 85 0.10 -21.55 -9.28
CA TYR A 85 -0.17 -20.61 -10.38
C TYR A 85 -1.45 -20.95 -11.14
N ASP A 86 -1.65 -22.24 -11.44
CA ASP A 86 -2.77 -22.68 -12.28
C ASP A 86 -4.10 -22.53 -11.49
N GLU A 87 -4.16 -22.92 -10.21
CA GLU A 87 -5.32 -22.64 -9.32
C GLU A 87 -5.62 -21.13 -9.22
N ALA A 88 -4.60 -20.29 -9.04
CA ALA A 88 -4.79 -18.85 -8.95
C ALA A 88 -5.35 -18.27 -10.26
N ARG A 89 -4.87 -18.76 -11.42
CA ARG A 89 -5.37 -18.38 -12.75
C ARG A 89 -6.83 -18.80 -12.94
N ASP A 90 -7.19 -20.01 -12.51
CA ASP A 90 -8.56 -20.52 -12.61
C ASP A 90 -9.53 -19.68 -11.77
N MET A 91 -9.17 -19.36 -10.52
CA MET A 91 -10.00 -18.53 -9.64
C MET A 91 -10.11 -17.08 -10.12
N VAL A 92 -9.07 -16.54 -10.76
CA VAL A 92 -9.14 -15.24 -11.46
C VAL A 92 -10.07 -15.29 -12.66
N SER A 93 -10.05 -16.37 -13.46
CA SER A 93 -10.93 -16.52 -14.63
C SER A 93 -12.41 -16.62 -14.22
N GLN A 94 -12.69 -17.31 -13.11
CA GLN A 94 -14.01 -17.42 -12.48
C GLN A 94 -14.41 -16.16 -11.69
N ARG A 95 -13.60 -15.10 -11.69
CA ARG A 95 -13.78 -13.86 -10.90
C ARG A 95 -14.01 -14.09 -9.40
N SER A 96 -13.53 -15.23 -8.87
CA SER A 96 -13.71 -15.65 -7.48
C SER A 96 -12.72 -14.95 -6.54
N PHE A 97 -12.77 -13.62 -6.54
CA PHE A 97 -11.80 -12.78 -5.84
C PHE A 97 -11.91 -12.88 -4.30
N ASP A 98 -13.06 -13.26 -3.75
CA ASP A 98 -13.23 -13.52 -2.32
C ASP A 98 -12.35 -14.68 -1.84
N TRP A 99 -12.30 -15.78 -2.60
CA TRP A 99 -11.44 -16.91 -2.28
C TRP A 99 -9.95 -16.53 -2.34
N LEU A 100 -9.56 -15.74 -3.35
CA LEU A 100 -8.20 -15.23 -3.49
C LEU A 100 -7.84 -14.23 -2.36
N ARG A 101 -8.80 -13.46 -1.83
CA ARG A 101 -8.63 -12.55 -0.68
C ARG A 101 -8.29 -13.25 0.63
N GLU A 102 -8.69 -14.50 0.81
CA GLU A 102 -8.34 -15.31 1.98
C GLU A 102 -6.92 -15.91 1.87
N LYS A 103 -6.34 -15.87 0.66
CA LYS A 103 -4.95 -16.27 0.36
C LYS A 103 -3.99 -15.10 0.30
N ASP A 104 -4.43 -13.86 0.55
CA ASP A 104 -3.60 -12.66 0.49
C ASP A 104 -2.75 -12.48 1.76
N GLN A 105 -1.43 -12.38 1.61
CA GLN A 105 -0.50 -12.22 2.73
C GLN A 105 -0.73 -10.92 3.51
N LEU A 106 -1.02 -9.79 2.85
CA LEU A 106 -1.22 -8.52 3.57
C LEU A 106 -2.44 -8.59 4.49
N ARG A 107 -3.57 -9.08 3.98
CA ARG A 107 -4.79 -9.30 4.77
C ARG A 107 -4.55 -10.24 5.95
N ALA A 108 -3.76 -11.31 5.77
CA ALA A 108 -3.39 -12.22 6.85
C ALA A 108 -2.55 -11.53 7.93
N GLU A 109 -1.51 -10.77 7.56
CA GLU A 109 -0.63 -10.10 8.52
C GLU A 109 -1.32 -8.90 9.22
N MET A 110 -2.21 -8.17 8.53
CA MET A 110 -3.09 -7.16 9.14
C MET A 110 -4.06 -7.79 10.15
N LYS A 111 -4.73 -8.90 9.79
CA LYS A 111 -5.64 -9.64 10.68
C LYS A 111 -4.91 -10.21 11.90
N ALA A 112 -3.65 -10.58 11.75
CA ALA A 112 -2.76 -11.00 12.84
C ALA A 112 -2.21 -9.82 13.68
N GLY A 113 -2.56 -8.57 13.34
CA GLY A 113 -2.12 -7.38 14.08
C GLY A 113 -0.63 -7.06 13.95
N LYS A 114 0.05 -7.58 12.91
CA LYS A 114 1.50 -7.43 12.72
C LYS A 114 1.91 -6.19 11.94
N VAL A 115 1.05 -5.71 11.05
CA VAL A 115 1.30 -4.54 10.18
C VAL A 115 0.03 -3.70 10.04
N PHE A 116 0.21 -2.40 9.76
CA PHE A 116 -0.87 -1.44 9.47
C PHE A 116 -2.03 -1.44 10.49
N GLN A 117 -1.70 -1.55 11.78
CA GLN A 117 -2.64 -1.58 12.88
C GLN A 117 -3.52 -0.31 12.87
N GLY A 118 -4.85 -0.49 12.95
CA GLY A 118 -5.81 0.63 12.90
C GLY A 118 -6.02 1.25 11.51
N MET A 119 -5.37 0.74 10.46
CA MET A 119 -5.64 1.16 9.08
C MET A 119 -6.70 0.27 8.40
N ARG A 120 -7.33 0.82 7.36
CA ARG A 120 -8.38 0.19 6.55
C ARG A 120 -7.97 0.12 5.09
N GLU A 121 -8.42 -0.92 4.39
CA GLU A 121 -8.28 -1.10 2.94
C GLU A 121 -9.68 -1.18 2.31
N GLY A 122 -9.86 -0.62 1.12
CA GLY A 122 -11.11 -0.75 0.36
C GLY A 122 -11.36 -2.18 -0.12
N LEU A 123 -12.62 -2.58 -0.32
CA LEU A 123 -12.94 -3.92 -0.81
C LEU A 123 -12.43 -4.10 -2.26
N ILE A 124 -11.41 -4.93 -2.42
CA ILE A 124 -10.81 -5.25 -3.72
C ILE A 124 -11.82 -6.02 -4.59
N LYS A 125 -12.43 -5.35 -5.58
CA LYS A 125 -13.38 -5.97 -6.55
C LYS A 125 -12.76 -6.24 -7.93
N PHE A 126 -11.46 -5.99 -8.08
CA PHE A 126 -10.69 -6.09 -9.32
C PHE A 126 -9.68 -7.26 -9.27
N PRO A 127 -9.29 -7.82 -10.42
CA PRO A 127 -8.35 -8.95 -10.47
C PRO A 127 -6.92 -8.55 -10.03
N PRO A 128 -6.06 -9.51 -9.67
CA PRO A 128 -4.67 -9.26 -9.27
C PRO A 128 -3.87 -8.39 -10.26
N THR A 129 -3.08 -7.45 -9.74
CA THR A 129 -2.37 -6.40 -10.52
C THR A 129 -1.02 -6.84 -11.07
N TYR A 130 -0.46 -7.91 -10.51
CA TYR A 130 0.83 -8.51 -10.86
C TYR A 130 0.65 -10.00 -11.15
N LYS A 131 1.38 -10.65 -12.08
CA LYS A 131 2.29 -10.10 -13.09
C LYS A 131 1.69 -10.34 -14.48
N PHE A 132 1.57 -9.27 -15.26
CA PHE A 132 1.18 -9.35 -16.66
C PHE A 132 2.41 -9.48 -17.57
N GLN A 133 2.24 -10.13 -18.72
CA GLN A 133 3.15 -10.08 -19.84
C GLN A 133 3.02 -8.71 -20.50
N LYS A 134 4.15 -8.06 -20.71
CA LYS A 134 4.19 -6.80 -21.45
C LYS A 134 3.57 -7.03 -22.84
N HIS A 135 2.71 -6.11 -23.26
CA HIS A 135 2.01 -6.11 -24.55
C HIS A 135 0.92 -7.18 -24.74
N ALA A 136 0.51 -7.93 -23.70
CA ALA A 136 -0.63 -8.85 -23.77
C ALA A 136 -1.85 -8.30 -23.00
N PRO A 137 -2.89 -7.77 -23.67
CA PRO A 137 -4.07 -7.22 -22.99
C PRO A 137 -5.02 -8.30 -22.45
N GLY A 138 -5.70 -7.98 -21.34
CA GLY A 138 -6.78 -8.79 -20.77
C GLY A 138 -6.34 -10.04 -19.99
N LEU A 139 -7.31 -10.93 -19.68
CA LEU A 139 -7.11 -12.13 -18.85
C LEU A 139 -6.13 -13.16 -19.48
N GLY A 140 -5.90 -13.09 -20.79
CA GLY A 140 -4.85 -13.88 -21.45
C GLY A 140 -3.43 -13.47 -21.06
N GLY A 141 -3.25 -12.24 -20.57
CA GLY A 141 -1.94 -11.62 -20.33
C GLY A 141 -1.21 -11.99 -19.05
N TYR A 142 -1.70 -12.91 -18.20
CA TYR A 142 -0.91 -13.34 -17.03
C TYR A 142 0.33 -14.14 -17.43
N ASP A 143 1.45 -13.88 -16.74
CA ASP A 143 2.79 -14.42 -17.07
C ASP A 143 2.80 -15.95 -17.26
N SER A 144 2.77 -16.39 -18.52
CA SER A 144 2.90 -17.80 -18.94
C SER A 144 4.34 -18.23 -19.21
N GLY A 145 5.33 -17.36 -18.95
CA GLY A 145 6.74 -17.71 -19.08
C GLY A 145 7.18 -18.73 -18.03
N GLU A 146 8.40 -19.27 -18.19
CA GLU A 146 8.97 -20.36 -17.37
C GLU A 146 8.83 -20.18 -15.84
N LYS A 147 8.77 -18.93 -15.37
CA LYS A 147 8.70 -18.60 -13.94
C LYS A 147 7.28 -18.58 -13.36
N LYS A 148 6.23 -18.84 -14.16
CA LYS A 148 4.80 -18.97 -13.78
C LYS A 148 4.44 -18.23 -12.47
N ARG A 149 4.55 -16.90 -12.46
CA ARG A 149 4.39 -16.13 -11.21
C ARG A 149 2.92 -16.05 -10.82
N ILE A 150 2.58 -16.60 -9.66
CA ILE A 150 1.23 -16.55 -9.08
C ILE A 150 0.72 -15.10 -9.10
N PRO A 151 -0.48 -14.85 -9.66
CA PRO A 151 -1.09 -13.53 -9.64
C PRO A 151 -1.25 -12.97 -8.22
N ALA A 152 -0.97 -11.68 -8.01
CA ALA A 152 -1.03 -11.02 -6.69
C ALA A 152 -1.48 -9.55 -6.78
N TRP A 153 -2.09 -9.05 -5.70
CA TRP A 153 -2.32 -7.63 -5.47
C TRP A 153 -1.10 -7.04 -4.75
N CYS A 154 -0.10 -6.67 -5.53
CA CYS A 154 1.14 -6.04 -5.04
C CYS A 154 0.93 -4.56 -4.73
N ASP A 155 0.20 -3.87 -5.60
CA ASP A 155 -0.17 -2.46 -5.51
C ASP A 155 -1.34 -2.30 -4.54
N ARG A 156 -1.20 -1.48 -3.49
CA ARG A 156 -2.18 -1.35 -2.40
C ARG A 156 -2.40 0.11 -1.99
N VAL A 157 -3.57 0.39 -1.41
CA VAL A 157 -3.91 1.71 -0.81
C VAL A 157 -4.68 1.49 0.48
N LEU A 158 -4.06 1.88 1.60
CA LEU A 158 -4.56 1.77 2.95
C LEU A 158 -4.69 3.16 3.57
N TYR A 159 -5.69 3.38 4.41
CA TYR A 159 -5.91 4.67 5.05
C TYR A 159 -6.35 4.54 6.51
N ARG A 160 -6.03 5.57 7.30
CA ARG A 160 -6.56 5.85 8.64
C ARG A 160 -7.09 7.26 8.62
N ASP A 161 -8.21 7.51 9.28
CA ASP A 161 -8.73 8.85 9.54
C ASP A 161 -9.01 9.04 11.05
N SER A 162 -9.17 10.29 11.49
CA SER A 162 -9.46 10.65 12.88
C SER A 162 -10.95 10.65 13.22
N ARG A 163 -11.84 10.20 12.32
CA ARG A 163 -13.28 10.19 12.57
C ARG A 163 -13.58 9.07 13.55
N ALA A 164 -14.19 9.43 14.68
CA ALA A 164 -14.72 8.44 15.63
C ALA A 164 -15.61 7.45 14.87
N VAL A 165 -15.45 6.15 15.14
CA VAL A 165 -15.94 5.02 14.31
C VAL A 165 -17.44 5.14 14.02
N SER A 166 -17.78 5.83 12.94
CA SER A 166 -19.06 5.67 12.28
C SER A 166 -18.93 4.42 11.42
N VAL A 167 -19.91 3.52 11.54
CA VAL A 167 -20.09 2.41 10.58
C VAL A 167 -20.76 2.95 9.31
N ALA A 168 -20.41 4.18 8.92
CA ALA A 168 -20.49 4.57 7.54
C ALA A 168 -19.43 3.74 6.81
N GLU A 169 -19.85 2.96 5.82
CA GLU A 169 -18.92 2.54 4.79
C GLU A 169 -18.20 3.81 4.31
N CYS A 170 -16.88 3.76 4.20
CA CYS A 170 -16.21 4.80 3.42
C CYS A 170 -16.65 4.55 2.00
N SER A 171 -17.66 5.32 1.56
CA SER A 171 -18.23 5.23 0.23
C SER A 171 -17.19 5.72 -0.76
N LEU A 172 -16.30 4.81 -1.14
CA LEU A 172 -15.66 4.81 -2.44
C LEU A 172 -16.76 4.48 -3.46
N GLU A 173 -17.69 5.40 -3.61
CA GLU A 173 -18.81 5.36 -4.55
C GLU A 173 -18.28 5.36 -5.99
N CYS A 174 -17.07 5.90 -6.17
CA CYS A 174 -16.21 5.68 -7.32
C CYS A 174 -15.47 4.32 -7.17
N PRO A 175 -15.56 3.41 -8.16
CA PRO A 175 -14.84 2.15 -8.10
C PRO A 175 -13.32 2.39 -8.09
N VAL A 176 -12.57 1.61 -7.31
CA VAL A 176 -11.11 1.55 -7.45
C VAL A 176 -10.78 0.98 -8.82
N VAL A 177 -10.35 1.83 -9.76
CA VAL A 177 -10.06 1.43 -11.14
C VAL A 177 -8.60 1.00 -11.25
N ALA A 178 -8.41 -0.31 -11.44
CA ALA A 178 -7.13 -0.88 -11.82
C ALA A 178 -6.97 -0.82 -13.35
N ALA A 179 -6.05 0.01 -13.84
CA ALA A 179 -5.82 0.20 -15.28
C ALA A 179 -4.53 -0.52 -15.71
N ILE A 180 -4.68 -1.66 -16.41
CA ILE A 180 -3.55 -2.45 -16.93
C ILE A 180 -2.87 -1.63 -18.04
N THR A 181 -1.79 -0.92 -17.70
CA THR A 181 -0.94 -0.21 -18.65
C THR A 181 0.10 -1.15 -19.25
N SER A 182 0.92 -0.69 -20.20
CA SER A 182 1.98 -1.50 -20.85
C SER A 182 3.15 -1.90 -19.93
N SER A 183 3.07 -1.54 -18.64
CA SER A 183 3.95 -1.98 -17.56
C SER A 183 3.74 -3.47 -17.21
N ALA A 184 4.68 -4.06 -16.47
CA ALA A 184 4.51 -5.40 -15.88
C ALA A 184 3.68 -5.40 -14.58
N THR A 185 3.35 -4.21 -14.07
CA THR A 185 2.46 -3.91 -12.94
C THR A 185 1.34 -2.99 -13.40
N THR A 186 0.15 -3.17 -12.83
CA THR A 186 -1.04 -2.36 -13.13
C THR A 186 -1.08 -1.11 -12.26
N THR A 187 -1.35 0.06 -12.85
CA THR A 187 -1.54 1.28 -12.06
C THR A 187 -2.92 1.27 -11.40
N LEU A 188 -2.96 1.43 -10.08
CA LEU A 188 -4.19 1.72 -9.36
C LEU A 188 -4.48 3.23 -9.39
N PHE A 189 -5.67 3.60 -9.81
CA PHE A 189 -6.21 4.94 -9.63
C PHE A 189 -7.27 4.91 -8.51
N LEU A 190 -7.16 5.85 -7.57
CA LEU A 190 -8.24 6.20 -6.65
C LEU A 190 -8.69 7.62 -6.94
N ASP A 191 -9.93 7.76 -7.40
CA ASP A 191 -10.63 9.03 -7.40
C ASP A 191 -11.16 9.28 -5.98
N PHE A 192 -10.40 10.01 -5.18
CA PHE A 192 -10.89 10.57 -3.93
C PHE A 192 -11.74 11.81 -4.23
N PHE A 193 -13.06 11.65 -4.35
CA PHE A 193 -13.97 12.77 -4.18
C PHE A 193 -14.00 13.17 -2.71
N LEU A 194 -13.62 14.43 -2.43
CA LEU A 194 -13.73 15.10 -1.13
C LEU A 194 -15.02 15.90 -1.06
#